data_AF-A0A100HIM5-F1
#
_entry.id   AF-A0A100HIM5-F1
#
_cell.length_a   1.000
_cell.length_b   1.000
_cell.length_c   1.000
_cell.angle_alpha   90.00
_cell.angle_beta   90.00
_cell.angle_gamma   90.00
#
_symmetry.space_group_name_H-M   'P 1'
#
loop_
_entity.id
_entity.type
_entity.pdbx_description
1 polymer ?
#
loop_
_entity_poly.entity_id
_entity_poly.type
_entity_poly.pdbx_seq_one_letter_code
_entity_poly.pdbx_strand_id
1 'polypeptide(L)'
;MGHLKVKPSPVERALTELGNAVPALEAALAFPLSVTAQPMPDGTITAEVIMPDAHYGFDRAMEISATLQDAVRPFGVDLNVEVDSDFQHGE
;
A
#
# COMPACT_ATOMS: atom_id res chain seq x y z
N MET A 1 -34.74 -7.81 16.37
CA MET A 1 -33.32 -7.99 16.01
C MET A 1 -32.88 -6.76 15.23
N GLY A 2 -32.12 -5.86 15.84
CA GLY A 2 -31.60 -4.67 15.16
C GLY A 2 -30.27 -5.02 14.49
N HIS A 3 -30.18 -4.87 13.18
CA HIS A 3 -28.91 -4.96 12.47
C HIS A 3 -28.11 -3.68 12.75
N LEU A 4 -27.12 -3.76 13.64
CA LEU A 4 -26.18 -2.67 13.84
C LEU A 4 -25.28 -2.59 12.60
N LYS A 5 -25.58 -1.66 11.69
CA LYS A 5 -24.77 -1.42 10.49
C LYS A 5 -23.55 -0.59 10.91
N VAL A 6 -22.51 -1.26 11.39
CA VAL A 6 -21.21 -0.62 11.68
C VAL A 6 -20.68 -0.11 10.35
N LYS A 7 -20.51 1.21 10.21
CA LYS A 7 -19.83 1.79 9.06
C LYS A 7 -18.34 1.54 9.24
N PRO A 8 -17.63 1.06 8.20
CA PRO A 8 -16.18 0.89 8.28
C PRO A 8 -15.52 2.24 8.57
N SER A 9 -14.54 2.22 9.46
CA SER A 9 -13.71 3.37 9.81
C SER A 9 -12.95 3.90 8.59
N PRO A 10 -12.47 5.16 8.61
CA PRO A 10 -11.64 5.69 7.54
C PRO A 10 -10.42 4.81 7.23
N VAL A 11 -9.79 4.23 8.26
CA VAL A 11 -8.64 3.33 8.14
C VAL A 11 -9.01 2.03 7.41
N GLU A 12 -10.14 1.40 7.76
CA GLU A 12 -10.60 0.19 7.09
C GLU A 12 -10.93 0.44 5.61
N ARG A 13 -11.49 1.61 5.30
CA ARG A 13 -11.76 2.03 3.91
C ARG A 13 -10.46 2.29 3.14
N ALA A 14 -9.49 2.95 3.77
CA ALA A 14 -8.18 3.19 3.18
C ALA A 14 -7.42 1.88 2.89
N LEU A 15 -7.44 0.91 3.81
CA LEU A 15 -6.86 -0.43 3.58
C LEU A 15 -7.52 -1.15 2.40
N THR A 16 -8.84 -1.01 2.27
CA THR A 16 -9.58 -1.58 1.13
C THR A 16 -9.14 -0.94 -0.20
N GLU A 17 -9.03 0.38 -0.25
CA GLU A 17 -8.58 1.08 -1.46
C GLU A 17 -7.11 0.80 -1.79
N LEU A 18 -6.23 0.63 -0.80
CA LEU A 18 -4.86 0.16 -1.04
C LEU A 18 -4.86 -1.17 -1.78
N GLY A 19 -5.65 -2.15 -1.31
CA GLY A 19 -5.79 -3.44 -1.99
C GLY A 19 -6.32 -3.33 -3.42
N ASN A 20 -7.21 -2.37 -3.68
CA ASN A 20 -7.74 -2.11 -5.03
C ASN A 20 -6.73 -1.40 -5.95
N ALA A 21 -5.79 -0.64 -5.38
CA ALA A 21 -4.77 0.08 -6.13
C ALA A 21 -3.63 -0.83 -6.62
N VAL A 22 -3.31 -1.92 -5.89
CA VAL A 22 -2.20 -2.82 -6.23
C VAL A 22 -2.29 -3.39 -7.65
N PRO A 23 -3.41 -3.97 -8.12
CA PRO A 23 -3.48 -4.53 -9.47
C PRO A 23 -3.29 -3.49 -10.58
N ALA A 24 -3.77 -2.25 -10.35
CA ALA A 24 -3.58 -1.16 -11.30
C ALA A 24 -2.11 -0.72 -11.36
N LEU A 25 -1.44 -0.70 -10.20
CA LEU A 25 -0.02 -0.38 -10.08
C LEU A 25 0.86 -1.45 -10.74
N GLU A 26 0.59 -2.74 -10.50
CA GLU A 26 1.27 -3.85 -11.17
C GLU A 26 1.14 -3.80 -12.69
N ALA A 27 -0.07 -3.48 -13.19
CA ALA A 27 -0.32 -3.32 -14.62
C ALA A 27 0.44 -2.15 -15.24
N ALA A 28 0.54 -1.02 -14.52
CA ALA A 28 1.29 0.16 -14.99
C ALA A 28 2.80 -0.11 -15.02
N LEU A 29 3.30 -0.82 -14.02
CA LEU A 29 4.72 -1.13 -13.87
C LEU A 29 5.19 -2.33 -14.70
N ALA A 30 4.25 -3.16 -15.17
CA ALA A 30 4.51 -4.39 -15.90
C ALA A 30 5.29 -5.46 -15.12
N PHE A 31 5.14 -5.49 -13.80
CA PHE A 31 5.67 -6.55 -12.92
C PHE A 31 4.81 -6.70 -11.65
N PRO A 32 4.78 -7.89 -11.03
CA PRO A 32 4.01 -8.11 -9.80
C PRO A 32 4.66 -7.41 -8.60
N LEU A 33 3.83 -6.97 -7.65
CA LEU A 33 4.22 -6.34 -6.40
C LEU A 33 3.67 -7.16 -5.23
N SER A 34 4.49 -7.36 -4.20
CA SER A 34 3.96 -7.84 -2.92
C SER A 34 3.74 -6.62 -2.02
N VAL A 35 2.48 -6.34 -1.67
CA VAL A 35 2.13 -5.20 -0.82
C VAL A 35 1.47 -5.72 0.45
N THR A 36 2.07 -5.40 1.59
CA THR A 36 1.52 -5.69 2.92
C THR A 36 1.19 -4.39 3.60
N ALA A 37 -0.09 -4.14 3.90
CA ALA A 37 -0.53 -2.94 4.61
C ALA A 37 -1.12 -3.30 5.98
N GLN A 38 -0.72 -2.57 7.01
CA GLN A 38 -1.16 -2.77 8.39
C GLN A 38 -1.60 -1.46 9.03
N PRO A 39 -2.77 -1.42 9.68
CA PRO A 39 -3.18 -0.27 10.47
C PRO A 39 -2.39 -0.22 11.78
N MET A 40 -1.96 0.98 12.15
CA MET A 40 -1.22 1.24 13.38
C MET A 40 -2.16 1.78 14.48
N PRO A 41 -1.83 1.59 15.77
CA PRO A 41 -2.69 2.05 16.88
C PRO A 41 -2.91 3.56 16.95
N ASP A 42 -2.03 4.36 16.35
CA ASP A 42 -2.11 5.82 16.26
C ASP A 42 -3.02 6.32 15.12
N GLY A 43 -3.58 5.40 14.33
CA GLY A 43 -4.50 5.70 13.23
C GLY A 43 -3.82 5.86 11.86
N THR A 44 -2.50 5.65 11.76
CA THR A 44 -1.80 5.61 10.47
C THR A 44 -1.85 4.21 9.84
N ILE A 45 -1.49 4.10 8.56
CA ILE A 45 -1.24 2.81 7.89
C ILE A 45 0.25 2.73 7.57
N THR A 46 0.86 1.58 7.82
CA THR A 46 2.19 1.26 7.28
C THR A 46 2.02 0.26 6.14
N ALA A 47 2.56 0.56 4.97
CA ALA A 47 2.59 -0.33 3.83
C ALA A 47 4.04 -0.67 3.47
N GLU A 48 4.35 -1.96 3.42
CA GLU A 48 5.59 -2.50 2.88
C GLU A 48 5.31 -2.98 1.45
N VAL A 49 6.15 -2.56 0.51
CA VAL A 49 6.08 -2.95 -0.89
C VAL A 49 7.37 -3.65 -1.26
N ILE A 50 7.29 -4.94 -1.53
CA ILE A 50 8.42 -5.74 -2.01
C ILE A 50 8.33 -5.89 -3.52
N MET A 51 9.35 -5.40 -4.22
CA MET A 51 9.50 -5.56 -5.66
C MET A 51 10.38 -6.78 -6.00
N PRO A 52 10.09 -7.50 -7.09
CA PRO A 52 10.87 -8.68 -7.49
C PRO A 52 12.25 -8.34 -8.07
N ASP A 53 12.53 -7.07 -8.40
CA ASP A 53 13.76 -6.65 -9.06
C ASP A 53 14.66 -5.84 -8.11
N ALA A 54 15.94 -6.24 -8.00
CA ALA A 54 16.95 -5.63 -7.13
C ALA A 54 17.47 -4.27 -7.63
N HIS A 55 17.15 -3.90 -8.86
CA HIS A 55 17.62 -2.70 -9.54
C HIS A 55 16.47 -1.74 -9.87
N TYR A 56 15.45 -1.70 -9.01
CA TYR A 56 14.43 -0.69 -9.14
C TYR A 56 15.05 0.71 -9.02
N GLY A 57 14.74 1.58 -9.97
CA GLY A 57 15.14 2.99 -9.89
C GLY A 57 14.38 3.68 -8.75
N PHE A 58 15.04 4.62 -8.09
CA PHE A 58 14.41 5.50 -7.09
C PHE A 58 13.10 6.13 -7.61
N ASP A 59 13.06 6.52 -8.88
CA ASP A 59 11.86 7.07 -9.53
C ASP A 59 10.66 6.11 -9.48
N ARG A 60 10.89 4.80 -9.62
CA ARG A 60 9.82 3.80 -9.52
C ARG A 60 9.31 3.64 -8.10
N ALA A 61 10.21 3.62 -7.12
CA ALA A 61 9.81 3.57 -5.71
C ALA A 61 9.00 4.82 -5.32
N MET A 62 9.37 5.98 -5.86
CA MET A 62 8.61 7.22 -5.69
C MET A 62 7.23 7.16 -6.36
N GLU A 63 7.12 6.59 -7.56
CA GLU A 63 5.84 6.43 -8.27
C GLU A 63 4.88 5.48 -7.52
N ILE A 64 5.40 4.35 -7.02
CA ILE A 64 4.68 3.40 -6.16
C ILE A 64 4.16 4.13 -4.92
N SER A 65 5.05 4.83 -4.22
CA SER A 65 4.72 5.56 -3.01
C SER A 65 3.65 6.63 -3.28
N ALA A 66 3.79 7.41 -4.35
CA ALA A 66 2.84 8.44 -4.72
C ALA A 66 1.45 7.87 -5.05
N THR A 67 1.40 6.73 -5.75
CA THR A 67 0.14 6.07 -6.11
C THR A 67 -0.60 5.57 -4.88
N LEU A 68 0.11 4.91 -3.96
CA LEU A 68 -0.49 4.41 -2.72
C LEU A 68 -0.95 5.55 -1.80
N GLN A 69 -0.18 6.65 -1.74
CA GLN A 69 -0.56 7.86 -1.01
C GLN A 69 -1.82 8.51 -1.58
N ASP A 70 -1.98 8.55 -2.90
CA ASP A 70 -3.18 9.11 -3.53
C ASP A 70 -4.41 8.25 -3.27
N ALA A 71 -4.26 6.91 -3.22
CA ALA A 71 -5.35 6.00 -2.91
C ALA A 71 -5.94 6.23 -1.50
N VAL A 72 -5.11 6.58 -0.51
CA VAL A 72 -5.56 6.77 0.88
C VAL A 72 -5.96 8.22 1.20
N ARG A 73 -5.46 9.20 0.44
CA ARG A 73 -5.70 10.63 0.65
C ARG A 73 -7.18 11.00 0.85
N PRO A 74 -8.16 10.46 0.10
CA PRO A 74 -9.58 10.79 0.30
C PRO A 74 -10.13 10.45 1.69
N PHE A 75 -9.45 9.58 2.44
CA PHE A 75 -9.87 9.13 3.77
C PHE A 75 -9.24 9.94 4.91
N GLY A 76 -8.28 10.83 4.60
CA GLY A 76 -7.55 11.61 5.60
C GLY A 76 -6.72 10.73 6.54
N VAL A 77 -6.22 9.60 6.03
CA VAL A 77 -5.36 8.66 6.77
C VAL A 77 -3.92 8.89 6.32
N ASP A 78 -3.02 9.05 7.28
CA ASP A 78 -1.57 9.08 7.03
C ASP A 78 -1.07 7.67 6.66
N LEU A 79 -0.27 7.59 5.61
CA LEU A 79 0.35 6.36 5.13
C LEU A 79 1.86 6.50 5.15
N ASN A 80 2.52 5.55 5.80
CA ASN A 80 3.95 5.34 5.72
C ASN A 80 4.22 4.21 4.72
N VAL A 81 4.97 4.49 3.65
CA VAL A 81 5.30 3.50 2.62
C VAL A 81 6.79 3.19 2.71
N GLU A 82 7.11 1.91 2.87
CA GLU A 82 8.45 1.36 2.69
C GLU A 82 8.46 0.56 1.39
N VAL A 83 9.42 0.87 0.52
CA VAL A 83 9.59 0.18 -0.76
C VAL A 83 10.95 -0.51 -0.70
N ASP A 84 10.94 -1.83 -0.82
CA ASP A 84 12.11 -2.68 -0.77
C ASP A 84 12.13 -3.66 -1.96
N SER A 85 13.20 -4.43 -2.09
CA SER A 85 13.33 -5.46 -3.13
C SER A 85 13.48 -6.83 -2.51
N ASP A 86 12.89 -7.84 -3.14
CA ASP A 86 13.00 -9.26 -2.77
C ASP A 86 14.43 -9.82 -2.90
N PHE A 87 15.42 -8.98 -3.20
CA PHE A 87 16.83 -9.33 -3.13
C PHE A 87 17.25 -9.45 -1.66
N GLN A 88 16.82 -10.54 -1.02
CA GLN A 88 17.51 -11.06 0.13
C GLN A 88 18.95 -11.31 -0.31
N HIS A 89 19.90 -10.56 0.26
CA HIS A 89 21.31 -10.88 0.20
C HIS A 89 21.45 -12.37 0.58
N GLY A 90 21.61 -13.23 -0.44
CA GLY A 90 21.99 -14.61 -0.24
C GLY A 90 23.37 -14.61 0.40
N GLU A 91 23.43 -14.96 1.69
CA GLU A 91 24.66 -15.37 2.35
C GLU A 91 25.21 -16.67 1.72
#